data_AF-A0A7J9MF21-F1
#
_entry.id   AF-A0A7J9MF21-F1
#
_cell.length_a   1.000
_cell.length_b   1.000
_cell.length_c   1.000
_cell.angle_alpha   90.00
_cell.angle_beta   90.00
_cell.angle_gamma   90.00
#
_symmetry.space_group_name_H-M   'P 1'
#
loop_
_entity.id
_entity.type
_entity.pdbx_description
1 polymer ?
#
loop_
_entity_poly.entity_id
_entity_poly.type
_entity_poly.pdbx_seq_one_letter_code
_entity_poly.pdbx_strand_id
1 'polypeptide(L)'
;MNNELQEKINDLQDLESTNKAFIYKERQRNDKLHEARKVLPELLSNRTNIGLKRMGELDPKAFHDTWKSRFPHDEAKIQATTLCSSRQENLKNPDWHPIFRRN
;
A
#
# COMPACT_ATOMS: atom_id res chain seq x y z
N MET A 1 21.30 -48.20 2.57
CA MET A 1 20.05 -47.77 1.91
C MET A 1 18.97 -47.37 2.91
N ASN A 2 18.49 -48.24 3.83
CA ASN A 2 17.43 -47.84 4.79
C ASN A 2 17.83 -46.70 5.75
N ASN A 3 19.06 -46.72 6.28
CA ASN A 3 19.53 -45.67 7.21
C ASN A 3 19.64 -44.29 6.54
N GLU A 4 20.09 -44.26 5.28
CA GLU A 4 20.25 -43.03 4.49
C GLU A 4 18.90 -42.44 4.07
N LEU A 5 17.91 -43.31 3.83
CA LEU A 5 16.51 -42.90 3.65
C LEU A 5 15.93 -42.30 4.94
N GLN A 6 16.19 -42.91 6.09
CA GLN A 6 15.71 -42.41 7.38
C GLN A 6 16.35 -41.07 7.77
N GLU A 7 17.64 -40.90 7.50
CA GLU A 7 18.38 -39.65 7.74
C GLU A 7 17.78 -38.51 6.89
N LYS A 8 17.55 -38.74 5.60
CA LYS A 8 16.89 -37.75 4.72
C LYS A 8 15.47 -37.40 5.16
N ILE A 9 14.71 -38.35 5.70
CA ILE A 9 13.37 -38.08 6.24
C ILE A 9 13.46 -37.15 7.45
N ASN A 10 14.40 -37.41 8.36
CA ASN A 10 14.61 -36.56 9.54
C ASN A 10 15.04 -35.15 9.13
N ASP A 11 15.99 -35.03 8.18
CA ASP A 11 16.45 -33.74 7.67
C ASP A 11 15.32 -32.93 7.02
N LEU A 12 14.47 -33.60 6.24
CA LEU A 12 13.30 -32.95 5.63
C LEU A 12 12.31 -32.46 6.69
N GLN A 13 12.12 -33.24 7.76
CA GLN A 13 11.21 -32.90 8.84
C GLN A 13 11.74 -31.72 9.68
N ASP A 14 13.05 -31.65 9.88
CA ASP A 14 13.72 -30.51 10.52
C ASP A 14 13.68 -29.25 9.64
N LEU A 15 13.91 -29.40 8.33
CA LEU A 15 13.79 -28.31 7.36
C LEU A 15 12.34 -27.76 7.31
N GLU A 16 11.35 -28.65 7.32
CA GLU A 16 9.94 -28.25 7.34
C GLU A 16 9.60 -27.51 8.64
N SER A 17 10.08 -28.01 9.78
CA SER A 17 9.87 -27.41 11.09
C SER A 17 10.49 -26.02 11.19
N THR A 18 11.72 -25.86 10.70
CA THR A 18 12.41 -24.56 10.68
C THR A 18 11.72 -23.57 9.74
N ASN A 19 11.28 -24.02 8.57
CA ASN A 19 10.54 -23.18 7.62
C ASN A 19 9.22 -22.67 8.22
N LYS A 20 8.44 -23.55 8.86
CA LYS A 20 7.22 -23.16 9.60
C LYS A 20 7.51 -22.09 10.65
N ALA A 21 8.59 -22.25 11.42
CA ALA A 21 8.99 -21.28 12.43
C ALA A 21 9.38 -19.91 11.82
N PHE A 22 10.06 -19.90 10.67
CA PHE A 22 10.39 -18.67 9.97
C PHE A 22 9.15 -17.95 9.44
N ILE A 23 8.22 -18.67 8.81
CA ILE A 23 6.95 -18.10 8.34
C ILE A 23 6.18 -17.46 9.50
N TYR A 24 6.13 -18.13 10.65
CA TYR A 24 5.46 -17.59 11.84
C TYR A 24 6.12 -16.29 12.33
N LYS A 25 7.45 -16.25 12.41
CA LYS A 25 8.19 -15.04 12.83
C LYS A 25 8.04 -13.89 11.84
N GLU A 26 8.02 -14.19 10.54
CA GLU A 26 7.85 -13.20 9.48
C GLU A 26 6.45 -12.56 9.53
N ARG A 27 5.40 -13.38 9.68
CA ARG A 27 4.04 -12.89 9.94
C ARG A 27 3.97 -12.02 11.19
N GLN A 28 4.53 -12.47 12.30
CA GLN A 28 4.55 -11.69 13.54
C GLN A 28 5.26 -10.34 13.38
N ARG A 29 6.37 -10.29 12.62
CA ARG A 29 7.06 -9.04 12.31
C ARG A 29 6.20 -8.13 11.42
N ASN A 30 5.55 -8.69 10.40
CA ASN A 30 4.65 -7.92 9.53
C ASN A 30 3.48 -7.34 10.32
N ASP A 31 2.87 -8.09 11.23
CA ASP A 31 1.77 -7.60 12.06
C ASP A 31 2.22 -6.40 12.91
N LYS A 32 3.37 -6.52 13.60
CA LYS A 32 3.96 -5.41 14.38
C LYS A 32 4.25 -4.19 13.52
N LEU A 33 4.75 -4.41 12.30
CA LEU A 33 5.07 -3.33 11.37
C LEU A 33 3.80 -2.66 10.81
N HIS A 34 2.74 -3.44 10.56
CA HIS A 34 1.42 -2.91 10.21
C HIS A 34 0.83 -2.05 11.33
N GLU A 35 0.88 -2.51 12.57
CA GLU A 35 0.41 -1.72 13.72
C GLU A 35 1.24 -0.43 13.90
N ALA A 36 2.57 -0.50 13.78
CA ALA A 36 3.42 0.69 13.83
C ALA A 36 3.10 1.70 12.70
N ARG A 37 2.77 1.22 11.50
CA ARG A 37 2.35 2.08 10.38
C ARG A 37 0.98 2.71 10.59
N LYS A 38 0.06 2.06 11.31
CA LYS A 38 -1.27 2.63 11.62
C LYS A 38 -1.17 3.87 12.53
N VAL A 39 -0.24 3.88 13.48
CA VAL A 39 -0.05 4.99 14.44
C VAL A 39 0.88 6.09 13.92
N LEU A 40 1.67 5.82 12.87
CA LEU A 40 2.61 6.77 12.28
C LEU A 40 1.96 8.10 11.78
N PRO A 41 0.77 8.10 11.16
CA PRO A 41 0.08 9.33 10.76
C PRO A 41 -0.18 10.29 11.92
N GLU A 42 -0.64 9.79 13.07
CA GLU A 42 -0.92 10.60 14.26
C GLU A 42 0.35 11.25 14.82
N LEU A 43 1.48 10.55 14.73
CA LEU A 43 2.78 11.05 15.17
C LEU A 43 3.34 12.14 14.25
N LEU A 44 3.15 11.98 12.93
CA LEU A 44 3.71 12.87 11.90
C LEU A 44 2.81 14.07 11.57
N SER A 45 1.52 14.01 11.90
CA SER A 45 0.52 15.05 11.57
C SER A 45 0.85 16.45 12.14
N ASN A 46 1.78 16.54 13.10
CA ASN A 46 1.92 17.74 13.93
C ASN A 46 3.31 18.41 13.84
N ARG A 47 4.36 17.75 13.29
CA ARG A 47 5.75 18.18 13.57
C ARG A 47 6.80 18.02 12.45
N THR A 48 6.48 17.46 11.29
CA THR A 48 7.53 17.11 10.31
C THR A 48 7.23 17.58 8.90
N ASN A 49 8.26 18.05 8.17
CA ASN A 49 8.23 18.35 6.74
C ASN A 49 8.07 17.10 5.85
N ILE A 50 7.82 15.93 6.44
CA ILE A 50 7.59 14.66 5.77
C ILE A 50 6.09 14.55 5.50
N GLY A 51 5.69 14.70 4.25
CA GLY A 51 4.31 14.49 3.83
C GLY A 51 3.94 13.01 3.86
N LEU A 52 2.90 12.64 4.62
CA LEU A 52 2.35 11.30 4.59
C LEU A 52 1.41 11.15 3.39
N LYS A 53 1.83 10.39 2.37
CA LYS A 53 0.99 10.08 1.20
C LYS A 53 0.36 8.69 1.39
N ARG A 54 -0.96 8.64 1.57
CA ARG A 54 -1.70 7.37 1.57
C ARG A 54 -1.76 6.84 0.13
N MET A 55 -1.22 5.65 -0.09
CA MET A 55 -1.37 4.96 -1.38
C MET A 55 -2.85 4.71 -1.63
N GLY A 56 -3.37 5.16 -2.77
CA GLY A 56 -4.79 5.04 -3.11
C GLY A 56 -5.67 6.22 -2.71
N GLU A 57 -5.11 7.31 -2.17
CA GLU A 57 -5.86 8.54 -1.92
C GLU A 57 -5.32 9.71 -2.73
N LEU A 58 -6.24 10.45 -3.35
CA LEU A 58 -5.93 11.67 -4.08
C LEU A 58 -5.86 12.83 -3.09
N ASP A 59 -4.81 13.66 -3.20
CA ASP A 59 -4.76 14.93 -2.49
C ASP A 59 -5.78 15.89 -3.13
N PRO A 60 -6.90 16.23 -2.44
CA PRO A 60 -7.93 17.07 -3.00
C PRO A 60 -7.41 18.48 -3.28
N LYS A 61 -6.45 18.97 -2.49
CA LYS A 61 -5.92 20.33 -2.61
C LYS A 61 -5.10 20.47 -3.89
N ALA A 62 -4.15 19.55 -4.12
CA ALA A 62 -3.39 19.51 -5.36
C ALA A 62 -4.32 19.36 -6.58
N PHE A 63 -5.37 18.54 -6.48
CA PHE A 63 -6.38 18.45 -7.53
C PHE A 63 -7.04 19.81 -7.76
N HIS A 64 -7.71 20.38 -6.76
CA HIS A 64 -8.40 21.65 -6.89
C HIS A 64 -7.53 22.78 -7.46
N ASP A 65 -6.26 22.87 -7.05
CA ASP A 65 -5.35 23.90 -7.56
C ASP A 65 -4.99 23.70 -9.04
N THR A 66 -4.78 22.45 -9.48
CA THR A 66 -4.59 22.16 -10.91
C THR A 66 -5.83 22.43 -11.77
N TRP A 67 -7.03 22.20 -11.23
CA TRP A 67 -8.29 22.44 -11.94
C TRP A 67 -8.63 23.93 -12.03
N LYS A 68 -8.35 24.72 -10.99
CA LYS A 68 -8.47 26.19 -11.04
C LYS A 68 -7.62 26.82 -12.16
N SER A 69 -6.49 26.19 -12.51
CA SER A 69 -5.65 26.66 -13.62
C SER A 69 -6.15 26.26 -15.01
N ARG A 70 -7.05 25.26 -15.12
CA ARG A 70 -7.50 24.71 -16.40
C ARG A 70 -8.93 25.10 -16.78
N PHE A 71 -9.77 25.47 -15.82
CA PHE A 71 -11.20 25.73 -16.03
C PHE A 71 -11.62 27.10 -15.52
N PRO A 72 -12.67 27.72 -16.11
CA PRO A 72 -13.28 28.93 -15.58
C PRO A 72 -13.70 28.75 -14.12
N HIS A 73 -13.57 29.81 -13.30
CA HIS A 73 -13.72 29.73 -11.84
C HIS A 73 -15.03 29.08 -11.38
N ASP A 74 -16.13 29.37 -12.08
CA ASP A 74 -17.47 28.90 -11.74
C ASP A 74 -17.67 27.40 -11.99
N GLU A 75 -16.99 26.84 -13.00
CA GLU A 75 -17.08 25.42 -13.35
C GLU A 75 -15.94 24.59 -12.73
N ALA A 76 -14.79 25.22 -12.48
CA ALA A 76 -13.58 24.55 -12.00
C ALA A 76 -13.82 23.78 -10.70
N LYS A 77 -14.60 24.35 -9.77
CA LYS A 77 -14.87 23.71 -8.48
C LYS A 77 -15.74 22.46 -8.62
N ILE A 78 -16.79 22.54 -9.42
CA ILE A 78 -17.74 21.44 -9.65
C ILE A 78 -17.03 20.32 -10.41
N GLN A 79 -16.36 20.65 -11.52
CA GLN A 79 -15.63 19.65 -12.31
C GLN A 79 -14.49 19.00 -11.51
N ALA A 80 -13.71 19.78 -10.75
CA ALA A 80 -12.65 19.23 -9.90
C ALA A 80 -13.20 18.21 -8.90
N THR A 81 -14.32 18.53 -8.25
CA THR A 81 -14.94 17.66 -7.24
C THR A 81 -15.44 16.37 -7.89
N THR A 82 -16.17 16.47 -9.00
CA THR A 82 -16.71 15.31 -9.73
C THR A 82 -15.61 14.38 -10.23
N LEU A 83 -14.56 14.92 -10.85
CA LEU A 83 -13.44 14.14 -11.35
C LEU A 83 -12.57 13.55 -10.23
N CYS A 84 -12.41 14.26 -9.11
CA CYS A 84 -11.70 13.74 -7.95
C CYS A 84 -12.44 12.54 -7.36
N SER A 85 -13.77 12.62 -7.21
CA SER A 85 -14.59 11.50 -6.76
C SER A 85 -14.52 10.30 -7.71
N SER A 86 -14.64 10.53 -9.02
CA SER A 86 -14.54 9.46 -10.01
C SER A 86 -13.15 8.78 -10.00
N ARG A 87 -12.06 9.55 -9.91
CA ARG A 87 -10.72 8.95 -9.77
C ARG A 87 -10.52 8.23 -8.44
N GLN A 88 -11.11 8.72 -7.36
CA GLN A 88 -11.05 8.06 -6.05
C GLN A 88 -11.79 6.71 -6.08
N GLU A 89 -12.88 6.63 -6.81
CA GLU A 89 -13.60 5.37 -7.04
C GLU A 89 -12.77 4.40 -7.88
N ASN A 90 -12.13 4.87 -8.94
CA ASN A 90 -11.25 4.03 -9.75
C ASN A 90 -10.03 3.52 -8.96
N LEU A 91 -9.48 4.29 -8.01
CA LEU A 91 -8.41 3.85 -7.11
C LEU A 91 -8.80 2.69 -6.19
N LYS A 92 -10.11 2.45 -5.97
CA LYS A 92 -10.58 1.28 -5.22
C LYS A 92 -10.53 0.00 -6.05
N ASN A 93 -10.48 0.11 -7.37
CA ASN A 93 -10.38 -1.04 -8.24
C ASN A 93 -8.91 -1.47 -8.37
N PRO A 94 -8.52 -2.67 -7.89
CA PRO A 94 -7.15 -3.15 -7.97
C PRO A 94 -6.66 -3.37 -9.41
N ASP A 95 -7.58 -3.57 -10.36
CA ASP A 95 -7.28 -3.72 -11.80
C ASP A 95 -7.18 -2.36 -12.52
N TRP A 96 -7.35 -1.24 -11.79
CA TRP A 96 -7.21 0.07 -12.37
C TRP A 96 -5.74 0.47 -12.50
N HIS A 97 -5.28 0.58 -13.76
CA HIS A 97 -3.92 0.97 -14.11
C HIS A 97 -3.91 2.35 -14.79
N PRO A 98 -3.95 3.45 -14.01
CA PRO A 98 -4.08 4.81 -14.55
C PRO A 98 -2.86 5.32 -15.33
N ILE A 99 -1.78 4.55 -15.39
CA ILE A 99 -0.54 4.89 -16.08
C ILE A 99 -0.25 3.80 -17.11
N PHE A 100 -0.85 3.90 -18.29
CA PHE A 100 -0.31 3.18 -19.44
C PHE A 100 0.99 3.88 -19.85
N ARG A 101 2.10 3.14 -19.86
CA ARG A 101 3.34 3.59 -20.49
C ARG A 101 3.00 4.00 -21.93
N ARG A 102 3.30 5.24 -22.29
CA ARG A 102 3.48 5.62 -23.70
C ARG A 102 4.62 4.74 -24.25
N ASN A 103 4.29 3.89 -25.22
CA ASN A 103 5.26 3.55 -26.26
C ASN A 103 5.40 4.75 -27.20
#